data_AF-A0A0B7NFY4-F1
#
_entry.id   AF-A0A0B7NFY4-F1
#
_cell.length_a   1.000
_cell.length_b   1.000
_cell.length_c   1.000
_cell.angle_alpha   90.00
_cell.angle_beta   90.00
_cell.angle_gamma   90.00
#
_symmetry.space_group_name_H-M   'P 1'
#
loop_
_entity.id
_entity.type
_entity.pdbx_description
1 polymer ?
#
loop_
_entity_poly.entity_id
_entity_poly.type
_entity_poly.pdbx_seq_one_letter_code
_entity_poly.pdbx_strand_id
1 'polypeptide(L)'
;MRLGSLSAELDAITREFDYGIVPGSATVFVKDEVNGIGRLDLTLLEGVIIVLEVTDQGYKVTSCSPLCNVDPALSTAHTVQAHLESPFESMENLLMTISPMFRDRFQQELFSKLQSVQQQQQQQQQQTSQPTLSHINQSLSSSQPNSTSQSVNIYSSINPSTVTTATASSAPNTNIHPRSSTADLNALDDLNKWIN
;
A
#
# COMPACT_ATOMS: atom_id res chain seq x y z
N MET A 1 20.86 0.60 -11.08
CA MET A 1 20.27 0.60 -12.44
C MET A 1 18.78 0.39 -12.28
N ARG A 2 17.93 1.34 -12.67
CA ARG A 2 16.47 1.12 -12.72
C ARG A 2 16.11 0.43 -14.01
N LEU A 3 15.39 -0.69 -13.91
CA LEU A 3 15.03 -1.51 -15.08
C LEU A 3 13.65 -1.19 -15.66
N GLY A 4 12.96 -0.15 -15.17
CA GLY A 4 11.60 0.22 -15.58
C GLY A 4 11.43 1.72 -15.89
N SER A 5 10.31 2.06 -16.52
CA SER A 5 9.89 3.46 -16.68
C SER A 5 9.50 4.06 -15.33
N LEU A 6 9.63 5.38 -15.17
CA LEU A 6 9.14 6.11 -13.98
C LEU A 6 7.69 5.76 -13.66
N SER A 7 6.85 5.61 -14.68
CA SER A 7 5.45 5.23 -14.51
C SER A 7 5.25 3.85 -13.87
N ALA A 8 6.04 2.87 -14.31
CA ALA A 8 6.00 1.52 -13.78
C ALA A 8 6.55 1.47 -12.35
N GLU A 9 7.56 2.29 -12.05
CA GLU A 9 8.12 2.43 -10.71
C GLU A 9 7.10 3.03 -9.73
N LEU A 10 6.43 4.13 -10.11
CA LEU A 10 5.38 4.73 -9.29
C LEU A 10 4.21 3.77 -9.05
N ASP A 11 3.79 3.02 -10.07
CA ASP A 11 2.74 2.00 -9.97
C ASP A 11 3.18 0.79 -9.12
N ALA A 12 4.45 0.38 -9.19
CA ALA A 12 5.02 -0.63 -8.31
C ALA A 12 4.95 -0.19 -6.84
N ILE A 13 5.36 1.05 -6.55
CA ILE A 13 5.33 1.60 -5.18
C ILE A 13 3.94 1.52 -4.57
N THR A 14 2.91 1.89 -5.33
CA THR A 14 1.52 1.89 -4.84
C THR A 14 0.98 0.50 -4.47
N ARG A 15 1.63 -0.58 -4.92
CA ARG A 15 1.16 -1.96 -4.71
C ARG A 15 2.09 -2.78 -3.84
N GLU A 16 3.40 -2.64 -4.03
CA GLU A 16 4.41 -3.49 -3.38
C GLU A 16 4.53 -3.19 -1.89
N PHE A 17 4.33 -1.93 -1.47
CA PHE A 17 4.53 -1.53 -0.07
C PHE A 17 3.23 -1.43 0.74
N ASP A 18 2.08 -1.74 0.14
CA ASP A 18 0.75 -1.55 0.74
C ASP A 18 0.58 -2.29 2.08
N TYR A 19 1.29 -3.40 2.28
CA TYR A 19 1.27 -4.16 3.54
C TYR A 19 2.00 -3.48 4.71
N GLY A 20 2.88 -2.53 4.43
CA GLY A 20 3.74 -1.85 5.40
C GLY A 20 3.40 -0.37 5.57
N ILE A 21 2.42 0.15 4.83
CA ILE A 21 1.87 1.50 4.94
C ILE A 21 0.35 1.40 5.20
N VAL A 22 -0.33 2.53 5.36
CA VAL A 22 -1.80 2.51 5.40
C VAL A 22 -2.32 2.07 4.03
N PRO A 23 -3.14 1.00 3.96
CA PRO A 23 -3.59 0.46 2.68
C PRO A 23 -4.33 1.49 1.82
N GLY A 24 -3.96 1.58 0.55
CA GLY A 24 -4.54 2.52 -0.41
C GLY A 24 -4.21 4.00 -0.16
N SER A 25 -3.25 4.30 0.71
CA SER A 25 -2.84 5.68 1.00
C SER A 25 -1.85 6.27 0.00
N ALA A 26 -1.18 5.43 -0.79
CA ALA A 26 -0.17 5.88 -1.74
C ALA A 26 -0.82 6.51 -2.97
N THR A 27 -0.63 7.81 -3.19
CA THR A 27 -1.22 8.52 -4.34
C THR A 27 -0.17 9.32 -5.11
N VAL A 28 -0.11 9.11 -6.42
CA VAL A 28 0.76 9.87 -7.32
C VAL A 28 0.08 11.18 -7.70
N PHE A 29 0.73 12.32 -7.46
CA PHE A 29 0.18 13.64 -7.80
C PHE A 29 1.07 14.46 -8.75
N VAL A 30 2.34 14.06 -8.95
CA VAL A 30 3.18 14.59 -10.04
C VAL A 30 3.81 13.42 -10.79
N LYS A 31 3.74 13.50 -12.11
CA LYS A 31 4.40 12.56 -13.02
C LYS A 31 5.03 13.33 -14.17
N ASP A 32 6.33 13.56 -14.09
CA ASP A 32 7.12 14.22 -15.12
C ASP A 32 8.12 13.23 -15.71
N GLU A 33 7.76 12.63 -16.85
CA GLU A 33 8.62 11.67 -17.54
C GLU A 33 9.80 12.34 -18.28
N VAL A 34 9.71 13.64 -18.58
CA VAL A 34 10.76 14.37 -19.31
C VAL A 34 11.96 14.60 -18.38
N ASN A 35 11.68 15.02 -17.15
CA ASN A 35 12.71 15.23 -16.14
C ASN A 35 12.99 13.99 -15.28
N GLY A 36 12.18 12.92 -15.45
CA GLY A 36 12.30 11.70 -14.65
C GLY A 36 11.93 11.92 -13.18
N ILE A 37 10.99 12.83 -12.90
CA ILE A 37 10.58 13.21 -11.55
C ILE A 37 9.13 12.75 -11.31
N GLY A 38 8.95 11.87 -10.34
CA GLY A 38 7.66 11.49 -9.79
C GLY A 38 7.50 12.06 -8.39
N ARG A 39 6.27 12.48 -8.04
CA ARG A 39 5.94 12.75 -6.63
C ARG A 39 4.67 12.02 -6.23
N LEU A 40 4.73 11.41 -5.07
CA LEU A 40 3.63 10.69 -4.47
C LEU A 40 3.57 10.99 -2.97
N ASP A 41 2.37 10.96 -2.41
CA ASP A 41 2.20 10.92 -0.97
C ASP A 41 1.89 9.49 -0.53
N LEU A 42 2.22 9.17 0.72
CA LEU A 42 1.78 7.94 1.37
C LEU A 42 1.63 8.18 2.87
N THR A 43 0.86 7.33 3.53
CA THR A 43 0.66 7.41 4.99
C THR A 43 1.33 6.22 5.66
N LEU A 44 2.26 6.48 6.56
CA LEU A 44 2.90 5.48 7.40
C LEU A 44 1.92 4.93 8.44
N LEU A 45 2.15 3.69 8.89
CA LEU A 45 1.29 3.01 9.88
C LEU A 45 1.22 3.73 11.24
N GLU A 46 2.22 4.55 11.54
CA GLU A 46 2.29 5.38 12.74
C GLU A 46 1.38 6.62 12.66
N GLY A 47 0.70 6.86 11.54
CA GLY A 47 -0.17 8.02 11.35
C GLY A 47 0.61 9.27 10.91
N VAL A 48 1.60 9.10 10.03
CA VAL A 48 2.39 10.21 9.46
C VAL A 48 2.24 10.18 7.95
N ILE A 49 1.76 11.28 7.36
CA ILE A 49 1.80 11.48 5.91
C ILE A 49 3.19 11.96 5.54
N ILE A 50 3.74 11.38 4.48
CA ILE A 50 4.99 11.84 3.87
C ILE A 50 4.77 12.09 2.39
N VAL A 51 5.50 13.07 1.85
CA VAL A 51 5.59 13.31 0.41
C VAL A 51 6.95 12.87 -0.08
N LEU A 52 6.95 11.94 -1.02
CA LEU A 52 8.14 11.38 -1.63
C LEU A 52 8.36 11.95 -3.03
N GLU A 53 9.61 12.29 -3.31
CA GLU A 53 10.09 12.54 -4.67
C GLU A 53 10.90 11.34 -5.13
N VAL A 54 10.55 10.84 -6.31
CA VAL A 54 11.17 9.71 -7.00
C VAL A 54 11.91 10.29 -8.20
N THR A 55 13.24 10.21 -8.19
CA THR A 55 14.14 10.71 -9.25
C THR A 55 15.13 9.62 -9.61
N ASP A 56 15.85 9.68 -10.72
CA ASP A 56 16.86 8.67 -11.09
C ASP A 56 17.92 8.37 -10.01
N GLN A 57 18.18 9.32 -9.10
CA GLN A 57 19.12 9.20 -7.97
C GLN A 57 18.58 8.38 -6.78
N GLY A 58 17.27 8.13 -6.72
CA GLY A 58 16.66 7.44 -5.59
C GLY A 58 15.32 8.03 -5.16
N TYR A 59 15.04 7.86 -3.87
CA TYR A 59 13.83 8.29 -3.18
C TYR A 59 14.21 9.30 -2.11
N LYS A 60 13.47 10.40 -2.00
CA LYS A 60 13.67 11.35 -0.90
C LYS A 60 12.35 11.82 -0.34
N VAL A 61 12.34 12.08 0.97
CA VAL A 61 11.20 12.73 1.62
C VAL A 61 11.33 14.24 1.47
N THR A 62 10.31 14.87 0.93
CA THR A 62 10.27 16.33 0.73
C THR A 62 9.45 17.05 1.80
N SER A 63 8.48 16.36 2.37
CA SER A 63 7.72 16.87 3.52
C SER A 63 7.12 15.73 4.32
N CYS A 64 6.80 16.00 5.58
CA CYS A 64 6.07 15.10 6.44
C CYS A 64 5.12 15.86 7.36
N SER A 65 4.02 15.21 7.74
CA SER A 65 3.03 15.76 8.66
C SER A 65 2.38 14.66 9.49
N PRO A 66 2.40 14.74 10.83
CA PRO A 66 1.67 13.81 11.69
C PRO A 66 0.16 14.07 11.58
N LEU A 67 -0.63 13.02 11.43
CA LEU A 67 -2.10 13.08 11.36
C LEU A 67 -2.76 13.23 12.74
N CYS A 68 -2.06 12.81 13.78
CA CYS A 68 -2.56 12.81 15.14
C CYS A 68 -1.43 13.12 16.14
N ASN A 69 -1.79 13.74 17.25
CA ASN A 69 -0.86 14.11 18.33
C ASN A 69 -0.70 12.96 19.33
N VAL A 70 -0.25 11.80 18.86
CA VAL A 70 0.07 10.62 19.68
C VAL A 70 1.55 10.31 19.59
N ASP A 71 2.11 9.73 20.66
CA ASP A 71 3.57 9.52 20.76
C ASP A 71 4.20 8.79 19.56
N PRO A 72 3.60 7.70 19.02
CA PRO A 72 4.16 7.03 17.84
C PRO A 72 4.24 7.94 16.62
N ALA A 73 3.18 8.72 16.34
CA ALA A 73 3.12 9.62 15.21
C ALA A 73 4.15 10.75 15.34
N LEU A 74 4.26 11.35 16.53
CA LEU A 74 5.19 12.45 16.79
C LEU A 74 6.65 11.99 16.76
N SER A 75 6.96 10.85 17.38
CA SER A 75 8.30 10.26 17.34
C SER A 75 8.73 9.93 15.91
N THR A 76 7.84 9.30 15.14
CA THR A 76 8.10 8.96 13.74
C THR A 76 8.25 10.22 12.88
N ALA A 77 7.40 11.23 13.07
CA ALA A 77 7.54 12.50 12.37
C ALA A 77 8.91 13.15 12.64
N HIS A 78 9.41 13.11 13.88
CA HIS A 78 10.75 13.60 14.22
C HIS A 78 11.86 12.78 13.52
N THR A 79 11.73 11.45 13.47
CA THR A 79 12.65 10.59 12.71
C THR A 79 12.65 10.93 11.22
N VAL A 80 11.48 11.14 10.62
CA VAL A 80 11.34 11.53 9.21
C VAL A 80 11.98 12.91 8.98
N GLN A 81 11.76 13.86 9.89
CA GLN A 81 12.34 15.21 9.82
C GLN A 81 13.87 15.19 9.75
N ALA A 82 14.51 14.29 10.51
CA ALA A 82 15.96 14.12 10.50
C ALA A 82 16.51 13.61 9.15
N HIS A 83 15.65 13.05 8.28
CA HIS A 83 16.01 12.50 6.97
C HIS A 83 15.35 13.25 5.80
N LEU A 84 14.81 14.45 6.04
CA LEU A 84 14.26 15.28 4.97
C LEU A 84 15.34 15.62 3.93
N GLU A 85 14.94 15.62 2.66
CA GLU A 85 15.78 15.86 1.48
C GLU A 85 17.01 14.93 1.37
N SER A 86 17.10 13.89 2.21
CA SER A 86 18.18 12.91 2.14
C SER A 86 17.81 11.81 1.14
N PRO A 87 18.64 11.53 0.13
CA PRO A 87 18.34 10.51 -0.86
C PRO A 87 18.59 9.10 -0.30
N PHE A 88 17.67 8.19 -0.61
CA PHE A 88 17.75 6.76 -0.33
C PHE A 88 17.81 5.98 -1.64
N GLU A 89 18.64 4.94 -1.67
CA GLU A 89 18.81 4.10 -2.86
C GLU A 89 17.55 3.30 -3.22
N SER A 90 16.83 2.79 -2.21
CA SER A 90 15.61 2.01 -2.38
C SER A 90 14.48 2.48 -1.47
N MET A 91 13.25 2.21 -1.88
CA MET A 91 12.05 2.51 -1.09
C MET A 91 12.05 1.70 0.21
N GLU A 92 12.51 0.44 0.18
CA GLU A 92 12.65 -0.39 1.37
C GLU A 92 13.58 0.26 2.39
N ASN A 93 14.74 0.76 1.96
CA ASN A 93 15.72 1.36 2.87
C ASN A 93 15.17 2.64 3.50
N LEU A 94 14.45 3.44 2.71
CA LEU A 94 13.73 4.61 3.20
C LEU A 94 12.70 4.19 4.27
N LEU A 95 11.76 3.30 3.94
CA LEU A 95 10.69 2.87 4.86
C LEU A 95 11.23 2.17 6.11
N MET A 96 12.30 1.37 5.98
CA MET A 96 13.00 0.74 7.10
C MET A 96 13.61 1.74 8.07
N THR A 97 14.07 2.87 7.55
CA THR A 97 14.70 3.93 8.34
C THR A 97 13.66 4.79 9.04
N ILE A 98 12.60 5.17 8.34
CA ILE A 98 11.65 6.16 8.82
C ILE A 98 10.39 5.58 9.48
N SER A 99 10.06 4.30 9.27
CA SER A 99 8.86 3.67 9.83
C SER A 99 9.22 2.41 10.63
N PRO A 100 9.29 2.53 11.97
CA PRO A 100 9.43 1.37 12.85
C PRO A 100 8.39 0.26 12.59
N MET A 101 7.13 0.62 12.33
CA MET A 101 6.06 -0.34 12.08
C MET A 101 6.21 -1.02 10.72
N PHE A 102 6.67 -0.32 9.68
CA PHE A 102 7.00 -0.95 8.40
C PHE A 102 8.05 -2.03 8.60
N ARG A 103 9.12 -1.72 9.35
CA ARG A 103 10.20 -2.68 9.64
C ARG A 103 9.67 -3.92 10.34
N ASP A 104 8.82 -3.76 11.34
CA ASP A 104 8.23 -4.89 12.07
C ASP A 104 7.35 -5.76 11.14
N ARG A 105 6.56 -5.13 10.26
CA ARG A 105 5.75 -5.83 9.25
C ARG A 105 6.60 -6.58 8.24
N PHE A 106 7.66 -5.96 7.74
CA PHE A 106 8.58 -6.60 6.82
C PHE A 106 9.26 -7.82 7.45
N GLN A 107 9.70 -7.72 8.71
CA GLN A 107 10.29 -8.84 9.43
C GLN A 107 9.29 -9.99 9.63
N GLN A 108 8.04 -9.67 9.98
CA GLN A 108 6.97 -10.67 10.10
C GLN A 108 6.72 -11.38 8.76
N GLU A 109 6.67 -10.63 7.66
CA GLU A 109 6.43 -11.16 6.32
C GLU A 109 7.58 -12.08 5.87
N LEU A 110 8.83 -11.68 6.11
CA LEU A 110 10.00 -12.52 5.85
C LEU A 110 9.96 -13.81 6.67
N PHE A 111 9.62 -13.73 7.95
CA PHE A 111 9.54 -14.89 8.82
C PHE A 111 8.45 -15.87 8.34
N SER A 112 7.26 -15.35 8.00
CA SER A 112 6.14 -16.14 7.48
C SER A 112 6.51 -16.87 6.18
N LYS A 113 7.18 -16.18 5.25
CA LYS A 113 7.66 -16.78 3.99
C LYS A 113 8.68 -17.88 4.24
N LEU A 114 9.64 -17.65 5.13
CA LEU A 114 10.67 -18.63 5.45
C LEU A 114 10.06 -19.90 6.08
N GLN A 115 9.10 -19.72 6.99
CA GLN A 115 8.37 -20.83 7.61
C GLN A 115 7.57 -21.63 6.57
N SER A 116 6.96 -20.96 5.60
CA SER A 116 6.20 -21.60 4.51
C SER A 116 7.08 -22.46 3.62
N VAL A 117 8.28 -21.98 3.25
CA VAL A 117 9.26 -22.75 2.47
C VAL A 117 9.72 -24.00 3.22
N GLN A 118 9.96 -23.89 4.52
CA GLN A 118 10.37 -25.02 5.35
C GLN A 118 9.30 -26.12 5.41
N GLN A 119 8.02 -25.73 5.53
CA GLN A 119 6.91 -26.67 5.49
C GLN A 119 6.76 -27.35 4.13
N GLN A 120 6.94 -26.59 3.03
CA GLN A 120 6.85 -27.14 1.68
C GLN A 120 7.94 -28.18 1.39
N GLN A 121 9.17 -27.98 1.88
CA GLN A 121 10.25 -28.95 1.74
C GLN A 121 9.98 -30.26 2.50
N GLN A 122 9.34 -30.19 3.67
CA GLN A 122 8.97 -31.39 4.43
C GLN A 122 7.88 -32.22 3.73
N GLN A 123 6.95 -31.57 3.03
CA GLN A 123 5.90 -32.27 2.29
C GLN A 123 6.44 -32.98 1.04
N GLN A 124 7.43 -32.42 0.35
CA GLN A 124 8.03 -33.06 -0.83
C GLN A 124 8.82 -34.34 -0.50
N GLN A 125 9.39 -34.45 0.70
CA GLN A 125 10.12 -35.68 1.10
C GLN A 125 9.19 -36.87 1.41
N GLN A 126 7.91 -36.66 1.71
CA GLN A 126 6.97 -37.77 1.99
C GLN A 126 6.34 -38.37 0.72
N GLN A 127 6.45 -37.74 -0.45
CA GLN A 127 5.89 -38.27 -1.70
C GLN A 127 6.86 -39.10 -2.56
N THR A 128 8.15 -39.22 -2.20
CA THR A 128 9.13 -39.99 -3.01
C THR A 128 9.35 -41.43 -2.50
N SER A 129 8.53 -41.90 -1.56
CA SER A 129 8.65 -43.24 -0.96
C SER A 129 7.45 -44.13 -1.31
N GLN A 130 7.15 -44.35 -2.59
CA GLN A 130 6.35 -45.50 -3.01
C GLN A 130 7.24 -46.50 -3.76
N PRO A 131 7.45 -47.73 -3.24
CA PRO A 131 8.05 -48.81 -4.00
C PRO A 131 7.00 -49.34 -5.00
N THR A 132 7.14 -49.01 -6.27
CA THR A 132 6.46 -49.73 -7.37
C THR A 132 7.08 -51.11 -7.51
N LEU A 133 6.61 -52.07 -6.72
CA LEU A 133 6.87 -53.50 -6.93
C LEU A 133 5.65 -54.13 -7.61
N SER A 134 5.79 -54.32 -8.93
CA SER A 134 5.24 -55.39 -9.77
C SER A 134 3.85 -55.99 -9.45
N HIS A 135 2.88 -55.79 -10.36
CA HIS A 135 1.97 -56.87 -10.73
C HIS A 135 1.59 -56.82 -12.22
N ILE A 136 2.25 -57.69 -12.98
CA ILE A 136 1.73 -58.23 -14.24
C ILE A 136 0.57 -59.15 -13.84
N ASN A 137 -0.63 -58.93 -14.36
CA ASN A 137 -1.51 -60.05 -14.68
C ASN A 137 -2.52 -59.70 -15.79
N GLN A 138 -2.44 -60.48 -16.85
CA GLN A 138 -3.41 -60.56 -17.93
C GLN A 138 -4.75 -61.10 -17.41
N SER A 139 -5.85 -60.52 -17.84
CA SER A 139 -7.04 -61.28 -18.22
C SER A 139 -7.95 -60.42 -19.09
N LEU A 140 -8.23 -60.93 -20.29
CA LEU A 140 -9.25 -60.46 -21.21
C LEU A 140 -10.64 -60.63 -20.61
N SER A 141 -11.55 -59.68 -20.83
CA SER A 141 -13.00 -59.90 -21.04
C SER A 141 -13.71 -58.62 -21.52
N SER A 142 -13.98 -58.61 -22.83
CA SER A 142 -15.14 -58.11 -23.58
C SER A 142 -16.21 -57.18 -22.97
N SER A 143 -16.42 -56.07 -23.70
CA SER A 143 -17.69 -55.50 -24.23
C SER A 143 -18.80 -54.97 -23.31
N GLN A 144 -19.02 -53.63 -23.35
CA GLN A 144 -20.30 -53.03 -23.80
C GLN A 144 -20.17 -51.50 -24.03
N PRO A 145 -20.83 -50.92 -25.05
CA PRO A 145 -20.80 -49.48 -25.33
C PRO A 145 -22.09 -48.73 -24.93
N ASN A 146 -21.93 -47.41 -24.92
CA ASN A 146 -22.90 -46.34 -25.20
C ASN A 146 -23.64 -45.61 -24.05
N SER A 147 -23.14 -44.40 -23.78
CA SER A 147 -23.78 -43.10 -24.06
C SER A 147 -25.19 -42.84 -23.56
N THR A 148 -25.32 -41.96 -22.56
CA THR A 148 -26.35 -40.89 -22.57
C THR A 148 -25.85 -39.68 -21.79
N SER A 149 -25.48 -38.63 -22.52
CA SER A 149 -25.38 -37.27 -21.99
C SER A 149 -26.78 -36.65 -22.02
N GLN A 150 -27.23 -36.04 -20.93
CA GLN A 150 -28.13 -34.89 -21.01
C GLN A 150 -28.09 -34.08 -19.70
N SER A 151 -27.47 -32.91 -19.84
CA SER A 151 -27.51 -31.75 -18.98
C SER A 151 -28.87 -31.07 -19.08
N VAL A 152 -29.52 -30.73 -17.96
CA VAL A 152 -30.23 -29.45 -17.71
C VAL A 152 -30.49 -29.36 -16.19
N ASN A 153 -29.96 -28.35 -15.49
CA ASN A 153 -30.83 -27.61 -14.57
C ASN A 153 -30.37 -26.16 -14.42
N ILE A 154 -31.33 -25.29 -14.67
CA ILE A 154 -31.24 -23.84 -14.77
C ILE A 154 -32.07 -23.27 -13.62
N TYR A 155 -31.70 -22.07 -13.17
CA TYR A 155 -32.45 -21.12 -12.33
C TYR A 155 -32.42 -21.31 -10.79
N SER A 156 -31.78 -20.33 -10.13
CA SER A 156 -32.44 -19.52 -9.10
C SER A 156 -31.78 -18.14 -9.04
N SER A 157 -32.50 -17.16 -9.57
CA SER A 157 -32.24 -15.73 -9.51
C SER A 157 -32.85 -15.17 -8.23
N ILE A 158 -32.14 -14.37 -7.43
CA ILE A 158 -32.76 -13.31 -6.63
C ILE A 158 -31.83 -12.09 -6.64
N ASN A 159 -32.37 -11.01 -7.20
CA ASN A 159 -31.78 -9.70 -7.40
C ASN A 159 -31.91 -8.81 -6.12
N PRO A 160 -31.29 -7.62 -6.10
CA PRO A 160 -31.01 -6.82 -4.92
C PRO A 160 -32.20 -5.93 -4.51
N SER A 161 -32.32 -5.63 -3.22
CA SER A 161 -33.20 -4.58 -2.72
C SER A 161 -32.38 -3.38 -2.25
N THR A 162 -32.45 -2.33 -3.08
CA THR A 162 -32.23 -0.92 -2.75
C THR A 162 -33.19 -0.45 -1.66
N VAL A 163 -32.68 0.23 -0.62
CA VAL A 163 -33.48 1.20 0.15
C VAL A 163 -32.70 2.51 0.21
N THR A 164 -33.14 3.40 -0.68
CA THR A 164 -32.90 4.84 -0.67
C THR A 164 -33.68 5.44 0.50
N THR A 165 -33.02 6.16 1.40
CA THR A 165 -33.71 7.08 2.32
C THR A 165 -33.24 8.48 2.00
N ALA A 166 -34.03 9.18 1.19
CA ALA A 166 -33.97 10.61 1.01
C ALA A 166 -34.81 11.26 2.11
N THR A 167 -34.21 12.13 2.91
CA THR A 167 -34.92 13.15 3.69
C THR A 167 -34.45 14.51 3.22
N ALA A 168 -35.27 15.10 2.35
CA ALA A 168 -35.31 16.54 2.16
C ALA A 168 -35.93 17.20 3.40
N SER A 169 -35.44 18.38 3.79
CA SER A 169 -36.23 19.60 4.05
C SER A 169 -35.43 20.64 4.84
N SER A 170 -35.51 21.89 4.38
CA SER A 170 -35.40 23.14 5.17
C SER A 170 -34.05 23.89 5.18
N ALA A 171 -33.81 24.67 4.14
CA ALA A 171 -33.36 26.08 4.27
C ALA A 171 -34.64 26.96 4.37
N PRO A 172 -34.63 28.24 4.81
CA PRO A 172 -33.50 29.17 4.88
C PRO A 172 -33.38 29.94 6.22
N ASN A 173 -32.19 30.45 6.55
CA ASN A 173 -32.15 31.67 7.35
C ASN A 173 -30.98 32.57 6.94
N THR A 174 -31.36 33.67 6.30
CA THR A 174 -30.55 34.86 6.05
C THR A 174 -30.24 35.55 7.37
N ASN A 175 -28.96 35.74 7.68
CA ASN A 175 -28.59 36.88 8.52
C ASN A 175 -27.33 37.55 7.99
N ILE A 176 -27.57 38.71 7.40
CA ILE A 176 -26.61 39.67 6.90
C ILE A 176 -26.38 40.66 8.05
N HIS A 177 -25.15 40.80 8.54
CA HIS A 177 -24.63 42.12 8.85
C HIS A 177 -23.10 42.18 8.89
N PRO A 178 -22.48 43.25 8.36
CA PRO A 178 -21.03 43.43 8.26
C PRO A 178 -20.49 44.29 9.41
N ARG A 179 -19.19 44.18 9.71
CA ARG A 179 -18.35 45.33 10.15
C ARG A 179 -16.86 44.96 10.33
N SER A 180 -16.03 45.74 9.64
CA SER A 180 -14.75 46.38 10.05
C SER A 180 -13.62 45.49 10.61
N SER A 181 -12.49 45.35 9.89
CA SER A 181 -11.33 46.27 9.88
C SER A 181 -10.45 46.17 11.12
N THR A 182 -9.25 45.61 10.94
CA THR A 182 -7.91 46.01 11.44
C THR A 182 -6.97 44.84 11.12
N ALA A 183 -6.16 44.90 10.07
CA ALA A 183 -4.79 45.43 10.13
C ALA A 183 -4.02 44.86 11.33
N ASP A 184 -3.27 43.78 11.12
CA ASP A 184 -2.13 43.48 11.98
C ASP A 184 -0.96 42.96 11.14
N LEU A 185 -0.04 43.90 10.92
CA LEU A 185 1.30 43.74 10.38
C LEU A 185 2.16 43.14 11.50
N ASN A 186 2.34 41.83 11.53
CA ASN A 186 3.25 41.18 12.50
C ASN A 186 4.00 39.96 11.93
N ALA A 187 4.20 39.89 10.60
CA ALA A 187 4.92 38.79 9.94
C ALA A 187 6.38 39.11 9.57
N LEU A 188 6.99 40.16 10.14
CA LEU A 188 8.33 40.62 9.76
C LEU A 188 9.33 40.76 10.92
N ASP A 189 8.97 40.38 12.15
CA ASP A 189 9.86 40.52 13.33
C ASP A 189 10.60 39.22 13.72
N ASP A 190 10.15 38.05 13.27
CA ASP A 190 10.78 36.77 13.66
C ASP A 190 12.05 36.41 12.86
N LEU A 191 12.44 37.21 11.86
CA LEU A 191 13.65 36.95 11.05
C LEU A 191 14.95 37.44 11.72
N ASN A 192 14.86 38.26 12.79
CA ASN A 192 16.03 38.91 13.39
C ASN A 192 16.59 38.21 14.65
N LYS A 193 16.08 37.02 14.98
CA LYS A 193 16.51 36.24 16.16
C LYS A 193 17.55 35.15 15.89
N TRP A 194 17.94 34.93 14.64
CA TRP A 194 18.89 33.88 14.25
C TRP A 194 20.29 34.39 13.85
N ILE A 195 20.55 35.70 13.96
CA ILE A 195 21.85 36.32 13.59
C ILE A 195 22.43 37.12 14.77
N ASN A 196 22.37 36.59 15.99
CA ASN A 196 23.26 36.98 17.09
C ASN A 196 23.51 35.80 18.03
#